data_AF-A0A9D5D887-F1
#
_entry.id   AF-A0A9D5D887-F1
#
_cell.length_a   1.000
_cell.length_b   1.000
_cell.length_c   1.000
_cell.angle_alpha   90.00
_cell.angle_beta   90.00
_cell.angle_gamma   90.00
#
_symmetry.space_group_name_H-M   'P 1'
#
loop_
_entity.id
_entity.type
_entity.pdbx_description
1 polymer ?
#
loop_
_entity_poly.entity_id
_entity_poly.type
_entity_poly.pdbx_seq_one_letter_code
_entity_poly.pdbx_strand_id
1 'polypeptide(L)'
;MAMASSVGVSRISTSKTAFQSNSSPNRSSKVPTLFLRSSSPGLSSASSSSFAGEKPLAAVVPRPRRAGVQERTPLVVSPKAVSDSKNSQTCLDPDASRSVLGIILGGGAGTRLYPLTKKRAKPAVPLGANYRLIDIPVSNCLNSNISKIYVLTQFNSASLNRHLSRAYGSNMGGYKNEGFVEVLAAQQSPENPNWFQGTADAVRQYLWLFEEHNVLEFLVLAGDHLYRMDYEKFIQAHRETNADITVAALPMDEKRATAFGLMKIDDEGRIIEFSEKPKGDQLKAMKVDTTILGLDDERAKEMPFIASMGIYVVSKNAMLQLLREKFPGANDFGSEVIPGATNIGMRVQAYLYDGYWEDIGTIEAFYNANLGITKKPVPDFSFYDRSAPIYTQPRYLPPSKMLDADVTDSVIGEGCVIKNCKIHHSVIGLRSCISEGAIIEDTLLMGADYYETEVDKRSLAARGSVPIGIGKDSHIKRAIIDKNARIGDNVKIINMDNVQEAARETDGKFLKITALNGKVLGNQWFLEISGNVGSSVVKNHGTIFMAFCMVVASLSIIAMIVFVCGKDPDKSEKRNDSVEYYRNGGAVGGCVGCGGCGRGRC
;
A
#
# COMPACT_ATOMS: atom_id res chain seq x y z
N MET A 1 -46.85 -42.08 -16.05
CA MET A 1 -47.29 -42.95 -14.95
C MET A 1 -46.79 -42.30 -13.66
N ALA A 2 -47.65 -41.78 -12.78
CA ALA A 2 -48.56 -42.45 -11.83
C ALA A 2 -47.94 -42.37 -10.41
N MET A 3 -48.47 -41.56 -9.48
CA MET A 3 -49.59 -41.84 -8.51
C MET A 3 -49.11 -42.66 -7.28
N ALA A 4 -49.58 -42.51 -6.02
CA ALA A 4 -50.53 -41.59 -5.34
C ALA A 4 -50.51 -41.86 -3.80
N SER A 5 -51.11 -41.10 -2.85
CA SER A 5 -51.30 -39.63 -2.67
C SER A 5 -52.00 -39.33 -1.31
N SER A 6 -51.49 -38.41 -0.48
CA SER A 6 -52.16 -37.89 0.76
C SER A 6 -51.72 -36.43 1.04
N VAL A 7 -52.55 -35.37 1.10
CA VAL A 7 -53.82 -35.10 1.81
C VAL A 7 -53.62 -34.98 3.34
N GLY A 8 -53.97 -33.88 4.04
CA GLY A 8 -54.58 -32.59 3.66
C GLY A 8 -54.25 -31.46 4.67
N VAL A 9 -54.41 -30.16 4.36
CA VAL A 9 -55.62 -29.30 4.59
C VAL A 9 -55.89 -29.02 6.09
N SER A 10 -56.11 -27.80 6.64
CA SER A 10 -55.92 -26.36 6.29
C SER A 10 -56.22 -25.52 7.59
N ARG A 11 -56.43 -24.19 7.74
CA ARG A 11 -56.54 -22.91 6.93
C ARG A 11 -56.63 -21.71 7.93
N ILE A 12 -56.36 -20.44 7.50
CA ILE A 12 -56.98 -19.16 8.01
C ILE A 12 -56.63 -18.72 9.47
N SER A 13 -56.52 -17.43 9.87
CA SER A 13 -56.49 -16.12 9.14
C SER A 13 -55.81 -14.98 9.95
N THR A 14 -55.56 -13.86 9.26
CA THR A 14 -55.06 -12.55 9.70
C THR A 14 -55.89 -11.79 10.74
N SER A 15 -55.24 -10.88 11.48
CA SER A 15 -55.79 -9.53 11.77
C SER A 15 -54.66 -8.48 11.94
N LYS A 16 -55.00 -7.19 11.82
CA LYS A 16 -54.10 -6.03 12.05
C LYS A 16 -54.55 -5.29 13.32
N THR A 17 -53.61 -4.67 14.03
CA THR A 17 -53.64 -3.24 14.40
C THR A 17 -52.29 -2.78 14.94
N ALA A 18 -52.06 -1.47 14.96
CA ALA A 18 -50.96 -0.82 15.67
C ALA A 18 -51.54 0.12 16.73
N PHE A 19 -50.74 0.51 17.73
CA PHE A 19 -50.69 1.92 18.15
C PHE A 19 -49.39 2.24 18.89
N GLN A 20 -49.11 3.54 19.04
CA GLN A 20 -47.93 4.10 19.71
C GLN A 20 -48.17 4.25 21.23
N SER A 21 -47.10 4.34 22.03
CA SER A 21 -46.75 5.59 22.76
C SER A 21 -45.53 5.43 23.68
N ASN A 22 -44.93 6.56 24.05
CA ASN A 22 -43.78 6.65 24.95
C ASN A 22 -44.21 6.57 26.43
N SER A 23 -43.34 6.10 27.31
CA SER A 23 -42.73 6.98 28.34
C SER A 23 -41.76 6.26 29.29
N SER A 24 -40.55 6.81 29.40
CA SER A 24 -39.69 6.66 30.59
C SER A 24 -40.22 7.62 31.69
N PRO A 25 -39.87 7.44 32.98
CA PRO A 25 -38.53 7.86 33.41
C PRO A 25 -37.92 7.09 34.62
N ASN A 26 -36.65 7.40 34.90
CA ASN A 26 -36.01 7.66 36.21
C ASN A 26 -36.73 7.22 37.52
N ARG A 27 -36.04 6.80 38.60
CA ARG A 27 -34.72 7.29 39.05
C ARG A 27 -34.06 6.41 40.15
N SER A 28 -32.72 6.46 40.19
CA SER A 28 -31.82 6.43 41.38
C SER A 28 -31.98 5.43 42.55
N SER A 29 -30.87 4.71 42.80
CA SER A 29 -30.22 4.40 44.11
C SER A 29 -31.00 3.60 45.18
N LYS A 30 -30.41 2.56 45.81
CA LYS A 30 -29.24 2.64 46.70
C LYS A 30 -28.52 1.29 46.92
N VAL A 31 -27.20 1.37 47.14
CA VAL A 31 -26.32 0.42 47.86
C VAL A 31 -26.38 0.84 49.36
N PRO A 32 -26.32 -0.03 50.42
CA PRO A 32 -25.39 -1.16 50.67
C PRO A 32 -26.14 -2.46 51.11
N THR A 33 -25.59 -3.54 51.73
CA THR A 33 -24.41 -3.70 52.63
C THR A 33 -23.90 -5.15 52.69
N LEU A 34 -22.73 -5.35 53.32
CA LEU A 34 -22.02 -6.63 53.56
C LEU A 34 -22.88 -7.70 54.29
N PHE A 35 -22.47 -8.97 54.17
CA PHE A 35 -22.10 -9.78 55.36
C PHE A 35 -21.10 -10.90 55.02
N LEU A 36 -20.28 -11.32 55.99
CA LEU A 36 -19.38 -12.49 55.93
C LEU A 36 -20.00 -13.68 56.68
N ARG A 37 -19.75 -14.93 56.25
CA ARG A 37 -18.83 -15.86 56.97
C ARG A 37 -18.77 -17.33 56.44
N SER A 38 -17.53 -17.81 56.26
CA SER A 38 -16.94 -19.12 56.65
C SER A 38 -17.56 -20.51 56.36
N SER A 39 -16.62 -21.46 56.24
CA SER A 39 -16.65 -22.89 56.64
C SER A 39 -17.25 -23.98 55.71
N SER A 40 -16.36 -24.86 55.25
CA SER A 40 -16.53 -26.26 54.79
C SER A 40 -16.79 -27.23 56.00
N PRO A 41 -16.85 -28.60 55.92
CA PRO A 41 -16.14 -29.53 55.00
C PRO A 41 -16.90 -30.83 54.56
N GLY A 42 -16.19 -31.72 53.82
CA GLY A 42 -16.53 -33.14 53.56
C GLY A 42 -16.26 -33.55 52.09
N LEU A 43 -15.25 -34.34 51.68
CA LEU A 43 -14.73 -35.70 51.98
C LEU A 43 -15.35 -36.87 51.17
N SER A 44 -14.61 -37.34 50.15
CA SER A 44 -14.51 -38.73 49.61
C SER A 44 -13.58 -38.70 48.37
N SER A 45 -12.35 -39.24 48.38
CA SER A 45 -11.94 -40.65 48.18
C SER A 45 -12.19 -41.22 46.77
N ALA A 46 -11.31 -42.01 46.13
CA ALA A 46 -9.88 -42.30 46.30
C ALA A 46 -9.37 -43.16 45.11
N SER A 47 -8.07 -43.16 44.80
CA SER A 47 -7.30 -44.30 44.22
C SER A 47 -5.83 -43.92 44.05
N SER A 48 -4.95 -44.92 43.89
CA SER A 48 -3.50 -44.78 44.10
C SER A 48 -2.65 -45.55 43.09
N SER A 49 -1.42 -45.08 42.88
CA SER A 49 -0.24 -45.93 42.71
C SER A 49 1.01 -45.17 43.20
N SER A 50 2.04 -45.89 43.63
CA SER A 50 3.17 -45.34 44.37
C SER A 50 4.45 -46.12 44.10
N PHE A 51 5.60 -45.45 44.16
CA PHE A 51 6.90 -46.05 44.47
C PHE A 51 7.82 -45.00 45.14
N ALA A 52 8.87 -45.45 45.83
CA ALA A 52 9.61 -44.67 46.84
C ALA A 52 11.14 -44.78 46.70
N GLY A 53 11.87 -44.00 47.52
CA GLY A 53 13.34 -43.87 47.53
C GLY A 53 13.74 -42.42 47.85
N GLU A 54 13.59 -41.95 49.09
CA GLU A 54 14.61 -41.95 50.18
C GLU A 54 15.63 -40.79 50.12
N LYS A 55 16.08 -40.35 51.30
CA LYS A 55 17.07 -39.29 51.56
C LYS A 55 18.04 -39.74 52.64
N PRO A 56 19.21 -39.10 52.75
CA PRO A 56 19.56 -38.49 54.05
C PRO A 56 20.02 -37.01 53.94
N LEU A 57 20.33 -36.39 55.08
CA LEU A 57 20.73 -34.98 55.20
C LEU A 57 22.22 -34.83 55.59
N ALA A 58 22.79 -33.67 55.23
CA ALA A 58 23.90 -33.01 55.95
C ALA A 58 23.58 -31.50 55.93
N ALA A 59 23.36 -30.82 57.07
CA ALA A 59 24.28 -30.42 58.15
C ALA A 59 24.87 -29.01 57.92
N VAL A 60 24.78 -28.13 58.94
CA VAL A 60 25.08 -26.68 58.83
C VAL A 60 25.96 -26.22 59.99
N VAL A 61 27.06 -25.52 59.69
CA VAL A 61 27.98 -24.86 60.66
C VAL A 61 28.43 -23.49 60.07
N PRO A 62 28.66 -22.41 60.85
CA PRO A 62 28.44 -21.05 60.32
C PRO A 62 29.61 -20.04 60.37
N ARG A 63 29.57 -19.08 59.43
CA ARG A 63 30.07 -17.66 59.52
C ARG A 63 31.59 -17.43 59.68
N PRO A 64 32.13 -16.34 59.09
CA PRO A 64 32.03 -14.99 59.71
C PRO A 64 31.49 -13.89 58.78
N ARG A 65 31.06 -12.77 59.38
CA ARG A 65 30.84 -11.49 58.66
C ARG A 65 32.17 -10.73 58.58
N ARG A 66 32.45 -10.10 57.44
CA ARG A 66 33.28 -8.88 57.36
C ARG A 66 32.42 -7.76 56.79
N ALA A 67 32.51 -6.58 57.39
CA ALA A 67 32.00 -5.35 56.78
C ALA A 67 33.06 -4.82 55.81
N GLY A 68 32.62 -4.28 54.69
CA GLY A 68 33.48 -3.60 53.72
C GLY A 68 32.60 -2.65 52.91
N VAL A 69 32.78 -1.35 53.13
CA VAL A 69 32.20 -0.33 52.26
C VAL A 69 33.12 -0.24 51.05
N GLN A 70 32.57 -0.45 49.86
CA GLN A 70 33.19 -0.08 48.60
C GLN A 70 32.19 0.76 47.83
N GLU A 71 32.60 1.98 47.49
CA GLU A 71 31.87 2.86 46.60
C GLU A 71 31.79 2.19 45.23
N ARG A 72 30.58 2.05 44.69
CA ARG A 72 30.41 1.67 43.29
C ARG A 72 30.46 2.93 42.45
N THR A 73 31.65 3.22 41.92
CA THR A 73 31.77 4.09 40.74
C THR A 73 30.81 3.56 39.66
N PRO A 74 29.92 4.39 39.09
CA PRO A 74 29.04 3.92 38.03
C PRO A 74 29.88 3.56 36.82
N LEU A 75 29.87 2.28 36.46
CA LEU A 75 30.59 1.76 35.30
C LEU A 75 29.81 2.22 34.07
N VAL A 76 30.32 3.23 33.37
CA VAL A 76 29.70 3.77 32.15
C VAL A 76 29.84 2.72 31.05
N VAL A 77 28.80 1.90 30.91
CA VAL A 77 28.65 1.00 29.77
C VAL A 77 28.03 1.82 28.64
N SER A 78 28.86 2.30 27.71
CA SER A 78 28.37 2.90 26.47
C SER A 78 27.50 1.88 25.73
N PRO A 79 26.29 2.24 25.27
CA PRO A 79 25.48 1.35 24.46
C PRO A 79 26.19 1.16 23.11
N LYS A 80 26.66 -0.05 22.83
CA LYS A 80 27.01 -0.44 21.46
C LYS A 80 25.76 -0.32 20.60
N ALA A 81 25.92 0.07 19.32
CA ALA A 81 24.80 0.32 18.43
C ALA A 81 23.77 -0.83 18.46
N VAL A 82 22.49 -0.48 18.59
CA VAL A 82 21.41 -1.42 18.86
C VAL A 82 21.09 -2.21 17.59
N SER A 83 21.78 -3.33 17.44
CA SER A 83 21.53 -4.38 16.45
C SER A 83 20.48 -5.36 16.96
N ASP A 84 19.95 -6.19 16.05
CA ASP A 84 18.93 -7.22 16.27
C ASP A 84 19.43 -8.44 17.10
N SER A 85 20.27 -8.18 18.11
CA SER A 85 20.93 -9.17 18.96
C SER A 85 19.91 -9.94 19.82
N LYS A 86 20.13 -11.26 19.96
CA LYS A 86 19.09 -12.21 20.42
C LYS A 86 18.87 -12.25 21.94
N ASN A 87 19.26 -11.22 22.70
CA ASN A 87 19.42 -11.38 24.16
C ASN A 87 19.19 -10.11 25.02
N SER A 88 18.14 -9.34 24.75
CA SER A 88 17.53 -8.44 25.75
C SER A 88 16.04 -8.77 25.91
N GLN A 89 15.62 -9.14 27.13
CA GLN A 89 14.20 -9.37 27.44
C GLN A 89 13.56 -8.07 27.89
N THR A 90 13.40 -7.16 26.92
CA THR A 90 13.02 -5.76 27.10
C THR A 90 11.73 -5.46 26.36
N CYS A 91 10.67 -5.19 27.10
CA CYS A 91 9.42 -4.65 26.55
C CYS A 91 9.41 -3.12 26.67
N LEU A 92 8.73 -2.44 25.75
CA LEU A 92 8.54 -0.99 25.83
C LEU A 92 7.72 -0.60 27.06
N ASP A 93 8.23 0.34 27.85
CA ASP A 93 7.50 1.05 28.90
C ASP A 93 7.52 2.55 28.60
N PRO A 94 6.37 3.23 28.47
CA PRO A 94 5.04 2.65 28.21
C PRO A 94 4.98 1.85 26.91
N ASP A 95 3.99 0.97 26.78
CA ASP A 95 3.82 0.07 25.63
C ASP A 95 3.47 0.80 24.32
N ALA A 96 3.83 0.18 23.18
CA ALA A 96 3.66 0.77 21.85
C ALA A 96 2.19 1.16 21.57
N SER A 97 1.23 0.32 21.95
CA SER A 97 -0.21 0.54 21.74
C SER A 97 -0.73 1.84 22.34
N ARG A 98 -0.13 2.34 23.43
CA ARG A 98 -0.56 3.59 24.08
C ARG A 98 0.31 4.76 23.65
N SER A 99 1.61 4.53 23.51
CA SER A 99 2.64 5.56 23.42
C SER A 99 3.15 5.89 22.02
N VAL A 100 2.77 5.13 20.98
CA VAL A 100 3.21 5.35 19.60
C VAL A 100 2.02 5.51 18.66
N LEU A 101 2.09 6.52 17.79
CA LEU A 101 1.15 6.70 16.68
C LEU A 101 1.87 6.37 15.36
N GLY A 102 1.34 5.38 14.63
CA GLY A 102 1.80 5.01 13.29
C GLY A 102 1.26 5.96 12.22
N ILE A 103 2.14 6.52 11.39
CA ILE A 103 1.82 7.45 10.31
C ILE A 103 2.32 6.85 9.00
N ILE A 104 1.43 6.19 8.26
CA ILE A 104 1.74 5.52 6.99
C ILE A 104 1.56 6.51 5.84
N LEU A 105 2.67 6.86 5.20
CA LEU A 105 2.75 7.68 4.00
C LEU A 105 2.39 6.85 2.77
N GLY A 106 1.11 6.83 2.42
CA GLY A 106 0.59 6.09 1.27
C GLY A 106 1.04 6.61 -0.10
N GLY A 107 1.82 7.70 -0.13
CA GLY A 107 2.33 8.33 -1.34
C GLY A 107 1.34 9.28 -2.02
N GLY A 108 1.87 10.06 -2.95
CA GLY A 108 1.07 11.02 -3.73
C GLY A 108 0.39 10.41 -4.96
N ALA A 109 0.36 11.15 -6.06
CA ALA A 109 -0.25 10.77 -7.35
C ALA A 109 0.21 9.42 -7.96
N GLY A 110 1.26 8.78 -7.41
CA GLY A 110 1.57 7.38 -7.72
C GLY A 110 2.10 7.12 -9.14
N THR A 111 2.70 8.13 -9.77
CA THR A 111 3.11 8.11 -11.19
C THR A 111 4.16 7.05 -11.53
N ARG A 112 5.09 6.72 -10.62
CA ARG A 112 6.07 5.62 -10.80
C ARG A 112 5.36 4.26 -11.05
N LEU A 113 4.25 4.00 -10.34
CA LEU A 113 3.37 2.82 -10.50
C LEU A 113 2.15 3.07 -11.41
N TYR A 114 2.09 4.17 -12.16
CA TYR A 114 1.12 4.29 -13.25
C TYR A 114 1.49 3.24 -14.33
N PRO A 115 0.54 2.48 -14.89
CA PRO A 115 -0.91 2.67 -14.84
C PRO A 115 -1.69 1.96 -13.71
N LEU A 116 -1.07 1.10 -12.88
CA LEU A 116 -1.71 0.43 -11.73
C LEU A 116 -2.40 1.37 -10.74
N THR A 117 -1.99 2.65 -10.69
CA THR A 117 -2.55 3.71 -9.85
C THR A 117 -3.69 4.52 -10.51
N LYS A 118 -3.96 4.33 -11.82
CA LYS A 118 -4.88 5.17 -12.61
C LYS A 118 -6.29 5.34 -12.04
N LYS A 119 -6.80 4.33 -11.32
CA LYS A 119 -8.16 4.31 -10.73
C LYS A 119 -8.19 3.95 -9.24
N ARG A 120 -7.04 3.98 -8.54
CA ARG A 120 -6.91 3.54 -7.14
C ARG A 120 -5.80 4.29 -6.40
N ALA A 121 -5.95 4.49 -5.09
CA ALA A 121 -4.85 4.93 -4.25
C ALA A 121 -3.64 3.97 -4.37
N LYS A 122 -2.40 4.47 -4.33
CA LYS A 122 -1.19 3.63 -4.37
C LYS A 122 -1.21 2.51 -3.31
N PRO A 123 -1.60 2.74 -2.03
CA PRO A 123 -1.65 1.66 -1.03
C PRO A 123 -2.72 0.59 -1.31
N ALA A 124 -3.67 0.89 -2.21
CA ALA A 124 -4.73 -0.01 -2.61
C ALA A 124 -4.38 -0.90 -3.82
N VAL A 125 -3.17 -0.78 -4.39
CA VAL A 125 -2.66 -1.68 -5.43
C VAL A 125 -2.55 -3.11 -4.89
N PRO A 126 -3.08 -4.14 -5.60
CA PRO A 126 -2.97 -5.55 -5.21
C PRO A 126 -1.52 -6.03 -5.13
N LEU A 127 -1.23 -7.03 -4.30
CA LEU A 127 0.11 -7.56 -4.03
C LEU A 127 0.03 -9.06 -3.72
N GLY A 128 1.04 -9.86 -4.09
CA GLY A 128 1.24 -11.23 -3.57
C GLY A 128 0.02 -12.15 -3.72
N ALA A 129 -0.65 -12.10 -4.89
CA ALA A 129 -1.95 -12.73 -5.22
C ALA A 129 -3.17 -12.31 -4.38
N ASN A 130 -3.05 -12.17 -3.05
CA ASN A 130 -4.15 -12.03 -2.09
C ASN A 130 -4.09 -10.77 -1.21
N TYR A 131 -3.08 -9.91 -1.35
CA TYR A 131 -2.82 -8.76 -0.47
C TYR A 131 -2.98 -7.43 -1.20
N ARG A 132 -2.71 -6.32 -0.52
CA ARG A 132 -2.45 -4.99 -1.10
C ARG A 132 -1.19 -4.38 -0.49
N LEU A 133 -0.62 -3.36 -1.12
CA LEU A 133 0.56 -2.65 -0.58
C LEU A 133 0.38 -2.20 0.89
N ILE A 134 -0.81 -1.66 1.24
CA ILE A 134 -1.10 -1.21 2.61
C ILE A 134 -1.06 -2.32 3.68
N ASP A 135 -1.24 -3.58 3.29
CA ASP A 135 -1.25 -4.70 4.24
C ASP A 135 0.14 -4.91 4.88
N ILE A 136 1.23 -4.53 4.21
CA ILE A 136 2.61 -4.66 4.73
C ILE A 136 2.84 -3.76 5.96
N PRO A 137 2.81 -2.41 5.88
CA PRO A 137 3.09 -1.55 7.02
C PRO A 137 2.02 -1.67 8.11
N VAL A 138 0.74 -1.89 7.78
CA VAL A 138 -0.31 -2.11 8.79
C VAL A 138 -0.07 -3.41 9.56
N SER A 139 0.30 -4.51 8.89
CA SER A 139 0.60 -5.77 9.59
C SER A 139 1.85 -5.66 10.44
N ASN A 140 2.91 -4.99 9.96
CA ASN A 140 4.11 -4.76 10.76
C ASN A 140 3.79 -3.93 12.01
N CYS A 141 2.96 -2.88 11.91
CA CYS A 141 2.49 -2.12 13.09
C CYS A 141 1.77 -3.02 14.10
N LEU A 142 0.78 -3.80 13.65
CA LEU A 142 -0.04 -4.64 14.53
C LEU A 142 0.75 -5.78 15.18
N ASN A 143 1.67 -6.40 14.44
CA ASN A 143 2.58 -7.41 14.98
C ASN A 143 3.64 -6.80 15.94
N SER A 144 3.89 -5.48 15.83
CA SER A 144 4.72 -4.69 16.75
C SER A 144 3.89 -3.93 17.78
N ASN A 145 2.68 -4.39 18.11
CA ASN A 145 1.81 -3.83 19.15
C ASN A 145 1.37 -2.36 18.95
N ILE A 146 1.56 -1.77 17.77
CA ILE A 146 1.11 -0.41 17.43
C ILE A 146 -0.31 -0.47 16.88
N SER A 147 -1.28 -0.07 17.71
CA SER A 147 -2.71 -0.14 17.40
C SER A 147 -3.33 1.17 16.90
N LYS A 148 -2.63 2.30 17.00
CA LYS A 148 -3.08 3.63 16.55
C LYS A 148 -2.39 3.96 15.23
N ILE A 149 -3.13 3.95 14.12
CA ILE A 149 -2.57 4.06 12.76
C ILE A 149 -3.37 5.04 11.89
N TYR A 150 -2.69 6.04 11.34
CA TYR A 150 -3.19 6.86 10.24
C TYR A 150 -2.54 6.47 8.91
N VAL A 151 -3.31 6.51 7.82
CA VAL A 151 -2.88 6.23 6.45
C VAL A 151 -3.13 7.46 5.58
N LEU A 152 -2.07 8.18 5.23
CA LEU A 152 -2.16 9.43 4.47
C LEU A 152 -2.19 9.11 2.97
N THR A 153 -3.12 9.69 2.22
CA THR A 153 -3.28 9.44 0.76
C THR A 153 -3.84 10.67 0.04
N GLN A 154 -3.45 10.91 -1.21
CA GLN A 154 -3.98 12.04 -1.98
C GLN A 154 -5.29 11.75 -2.72
N PHE A 155 -5.46 10.54 -3.27
CA PHE A 155 -6.51 10.25 -4.26
C PHE A 155 -7.16 8.87 -4.09
N ASN A 156 -8.33 8.68 -4.69
CA ASN A 156 -8.96 7.38 -4.98
C ASN A 156 -9.08 6.42 -3.77
N SER A 157 -9.46 6.96 -2.61
CA SER A 157 -9.50 6.27 -1.32
C SER A 157 -10.63 5.23 -1.16
N ALA A 158 -11.70 5.25 -1.95
CA ALA A 158 -12.88 4.39 -1.74
C ALA A 158 -12.59 2.87 -1.72
N SER A 159 -11.61 2.40 -2.51
CA SER A 159 -11.16 0.99 -2.49
C SER A 159 -10.28 0.68 -1.27
N LEU A 160 -9.53 1.66 -0.79
CA LEU A 160 -8.67 1.60 0.40
C LEU A 160 -9.52 1.56 1.68
N ASN A 161 -10.44 2.52 1.85
CA ASN A 161 -11.30 2.62 3.03
C ASN A 161 -12.15 1.34 3.20
N ARG A 162 -12.68 0.78 2.12
CA ARG A 162 -13.42 -0.50 2.13
C ARG A 162 -12.54 -1.68 2.55
N HIS A 163 -11.29 -1.70 2.12
CA HIS A 163 -10.34 -2.76 2.48
C HIS A 163 -9.97 -2.66 3.96
N LEU A 164 -9.56 -1.49 4.43
CA LEU A 164 -9.14 -1.26 5.82
C LEU A 164 -10.29 -1.47 6.82
N SER A 165 -11.47 -0.94 6.53
CA SER A 165 -12.68 -1.16 7.35
C SER A 165 -13.01 -2.64 7.54
N ARG A 166 -12.79 -3.48 6.52
CA ARG A 166 -13.12 -4.92 6.53
C ARG A 166 -11.98 -5.84 6.99
N ALA A 167 -10.73 -5.40 6.90
CA ALA A 167 -9.55 -6.16 7.35
C ALA A 167 -9.17 -5.84 8.80
N TYR A 168 -9.32 -4.58 9.21
CA TYR A 168 -8.75 -4.04 10.43
C TYR A 168 -9.81 -3.40 11.35
N GLY A 169 -10.82 -2.74 10.78
CA GLY A 169 -11.82 -1.98 11.54
C GLY A 169 -12.59 -2.78 12.61
N SER A 170 -12.97 -4.03 12.31
CA SER A 170 -13.67 -4.90 13.28
C SER A 170 -12.75 -5.54 14.34
N ASN A 171 -11.43 -5.52 14.15
CA ASN A 171 -10.48 -6.24 15.01
C ASN A 171 -9.81 -5.34 16.08
N MET A 172 -9.93 -4.02 15.95
CA MET A 172 -9.35 -3.05 16.90
C MET A 172 -10.38 -2.41 17.85
N GLY A 173 -11.67 -2.37 17.47
CA GLY A 173 -12.71 -1.66 18.22
C GLY A 173 -13.56 -2.55 19.14
N GLY A 174 -13.16 -2.65 20.41
CA GLY A 174 -14.06 -2.99 21.52
C GLY A 174 -14.17 -1.81 22.49
N TYR A 175 -15.18 -1.79 23.38
CA TYR A 175 -15.48 -0.69 24.32
C TYR A 175 -14.35 -0.29 25.32
N LYS A 176 -13.14 -0.84 25.18
CA LYS A 176 -11.94 -0.54 25.99
C LYS A 176 -10.63 -0.45 25.17
N ASN A 177 -10.66 -0.66 23.85
CA ASN A 177 -9.45 -0.59 23.01
C ASN A 177 -9.37 0.76 22.31
N GLU A 178 -8.21 1.41 22.39
CA GLU A 178 -7.93 2.71 21.74
C GLU A 178 -7.39 2.58 20.31
N GLY A 179 -7.52 1.40 19.69
CA GLY A 179 -6.92 1.10 18.38
C GLY A 179 -7.79 1.54 17.19
N PHE A 180 -7.15 2.01 16.12
CA PHE A 180 -7.80 2.40 14.87
C PHE A 180 -6.85 2.32 13.67
N VAL A 181 -7.42 2.12 12.48
CA VAL A 181 -6.73 2.35 11.19
C VAL A 181 -7.60 3.28 10.35
N GLU A 182 -7.23 4.56 10.30
CA GLU A 182 -8.02 5.60 9.63
C GLU A 182 -7.27 6.21 8.43
N VAL A 183 -8.01 6.63 7.40
CA VAL A 183 -7.44 7.18 6.15
C VAL A 183 -7.58 8.69 6.13
N LEU A 184 -6.44 9.39 6.26
CA LEU A 184 -6.36 10.83 6.09
C LEU A 184 -6.16 11.15 4.61
N ALA A 185 -7.30 11.28 3.90
CA ALA A 185 -7.32 11.67 2.50
C ALA A 185 -7.17 13.20 2.37
N ALA A 186 -6.19 13.65 1.57
CA ALA A 186 -5.92 15.07 1.35
C ALA A 186 -7.20 15.85 0.98
N GLN A 187 -7.49 16.92 1.73
CA GLN A 187 -8.61 17.83 1.47
C GLN A 187 -8.07 19.19 1.06
N GLN A 188 -8.63 19.77 -0.01
CA GLN A 188 -8.41 21.17 -0.32
C GLN A 188 -9.18 22.02 0.69
N SER A 189 -8.47 22.85 1.46
CA SER A 189 -9.09 23.82 2.37
C SER A 189 -9.05 25.23 1.75
N PRO A 190 -9.83 26.20 2.27
CA PRO A 190 -9.73 27.59 1.83
C PRO A 190 -8.35 28.22 2.07
N GLU A 191 -7.59 27.67 3.02
CA GLU A 191 -6.26 28.16 3.43
C GLU A 191 -5.12 27.41 2.70
N ASN A 192 -5.36 26.15 2.29
CA ASN A 192 -4.45 25.36 1.47
C ASN A 192 -5.21 24.66 0.32
N PRO A 193 -5.24 25.24 -0.89
CA PRO A 193 -5.89 24.65 -2.05
C PRO A 193 -5.07 23.52 -2.71
N ASN A 194 -3.87 23.22 -2.23
CA ASN A 194 -2.93 22.30 -2.85
C ASN A 194 -3.04 20.88 -2.27
N TRP A 195 -2.95 19.87 -3.13
CA TRP A 195 -2.65 18.49 -2.71
C TRP A 195 -1.24 18.40 -2.09
N PHE A 196 -0.95 17.36 -1.28
CA PHE A 196 0.35 17.28 -0.59
C PHE A 196 1.53 17.44 -1.56
N GLN A 197 2.46 18.35 -1.27
CA GLN A 197 3.60 18.63 -2.13
C GLN A 197 4.73 17.60 -1.96
N GLY A 198 4.81 16.96 -0.80
CA GLY A 198 5.74 15.87 -0.50
C GLY A 198 5.41 15.14 0.80
N THR A 199 6.35 14.35 1.32
CA THR A 199 6.14 13.53 2.53
C THR A 199 6.06 14.34 3.82
N ALA A 200 6.86 15.41 3.96
CA ALA A 200 6.84 16.29 5.14
C ALA A 200 5.61 17.20 5.16
N ASP A 201 5.20 17.70 3.99
CA ASP A 201 3.96 18.48 3.85
C ASP A 201 2.72 17.65 4.18
N ALA A 202 2.65 16.39 3.73
CA ALA A 202 1.54 15.48 4.07
C ALA A 202 1.36 15.31 5.59
N VAL A 203 2.46 15.20 6.35
CA VAL A 203 2.42 15.14 7.82
C VAL A 203 2.09 16.50 8.43
N ARG A 204 2.66 17.60 7.92
CA ARG A 204 2.40 18.97 8.40
C ARG A 204 0.91 19.32 8.34
N GLN A 205 0.22 18.97 7.25
CA GLN A 205 -1.21 19.28 7.08
C GLN A 205 -2.13 18.62 8.12
N TYR A 206 -1.70 17.51 8.73
CA TYR A 206 -2.44 16.81 9.79
C TYR A 206 -1.74 16.86 11.16
N LEU A 207 -0.69 17.68 11.30
CA LEU A 207 0.12 17.76 12.52
C LEU A 207 -0.69 18.20 13.74
N TRP A 208 -1.73 19.02 13.55
CA TRP A 208 -2.68 19.39 14.59
C TRP A 208 -3.44 18.17 15.14
N LEU A 209 -3.92 17.27 14.27
CA LEU A 209 -4.61 16.04 14.66
C LEU A 209 -3.66 15.07 15.36
N PHE A 210 -2.39 15.00 14.91
CA PHE A 210 -1.37 14.17 15.58
C PHE A 210 -0.97 14.73 16.96
N GLU A 211 -1.07 16.05 17.15
CA GLU A 211 -0.78 16.72 18.42
C GLU A 211 -1.84 16.42 19.51
N GLU A 212 -3.08 16.11 19.13
CA GLU A 212 -4.15 15.69 20.06
C GLU A 212 -3.88 14.32 20.72
N HIS A 213 -3.13 13.43 20.07
CA HIS A 213 -2.84 12.09 20.61
C HIS A 213 -1.78 12.16 21.72
N ASN A 214 -2.08 11.57 22.89
CA ASN A 214 -1.15 11.49 24.02
C ASN A 214 -0.10 10.37 23.83
N VAL A 215 0.77 10.56 22.85
CA VAL A 215 1.87 9.66 22.46
C VAL A 215 3.24 10.29 22.73
N LEU A 216 4.25 9.44 22.93
CA LEU A 216 5.65 9.84 23.07
C LEU A 216 6.34 9.96 21.71
N GLU A 217 6.07 9.02 20.80
CA GLU A 217 6.69 8.97 19.47
C GLU A 217 5.68 8.86 18.32
N PHE A 218 6.11 9.34 17.16
CA PHE A 218 5.49 9.06 15.86
C PHE A 218 6.37 8.08 15.09
N LEU A 219 5.78 6.95 14.65
CA LEU A 219 6.43 6.03 13.71
C LEU A 219 5.97 6.36 12.29
N VAL A 220 6.84 7.00 11.51
CA VAL A 220 6.58 7.38 10.12
C VAL A 220 7.07 6.28 9.18
N LEU A 221 6.16 5.77 8.33
CA LEU A 221 6.39 4.61 7.46
C LEU A 221 6.07 4.93 5.99
N ALA A 222 6.94 4.54 5.06
CA ALA A 222 6.59 4.48 3.65
C ALA A 222 5.57 3.36 3.34
N GLY A 223 4.60 3.64 2.47
CA GLY A 223 3.48 2.75 2.12
C GLY A 223 3.70 1.78 0.94
N ASP A 224 4.93 1.66 0.44
CA ASP A 224 5.24 0.90 -0.79
C ASP A 224 6.59 0.15 -0.79
N HIS A 225 7.10 -0.23 0.39
CA HIS A 225 8.25 -1.12 0.51
C HIS A 225 7.77 -2.53 0.92
N LEU A 226 8.43 -3.59 0.43
CA LEU A 226 8.13 -4.98 0.81
C LEU A 226 9.15 -5.47 1.85
N TYR A 227 8.72 -5.63 3.10
CA TYR A 227 9.59 -6.01 4.23
C TYR A 227 8.76 -6.52 5.43
N ARG A 228 9.42 -7.21 6.37
CA ARG A 228 8.86 -7.54 7.69
C ARG A 228 9.82 -6.99 8.75
N MET A 229 9.31 -6.14 9.65
CA MET A 229 10.09 -5.53 10.72
C MET A 229 9.28 -5.54 12.02
N ASP A 230 9.96 -5.87 13.10
CA ASP A 230 9.50 -5.64 14.47
C ASP A 230 9.91 -4.22 14.87
N TYR A 231 8.93 -3.34 15.05
CA TYR A 231 9.17 -1.95 15.42
C TYR A 231 9.40 -1.76 16.92
N GLU A 232 9.05 -2.71 17.80
CA GLU A 232 9.22 -2.50 19.25
C GLU A 232 10.71 -2.33 19.60
N LYS A 233 11.61 -3.08 18.94
CA LYS A 233 13.08 -2.92 19.05
C LYS A 233 13.59 -1.59 18.50
N PHE A 234 13.04 -1.13 17.37
CA PHE A 234 13.41 0.13 16.73
C PHE A 234 13.02 1.34 17.59
N ILE A 235 11.84 1.27 18.23
CA ILE A 235 11.37 2.25 19.22
C ILE A 235 12.17 2.12 20.53
N GLN A 236 12.55 0.92 20.94
CA GLN A 236 13.43 0.72 22.11
C GLN A 236 14.77 1.41 21.89
N ALA A 237 15.42 1.19 20.75
CA ALA A 237 16.68 1.85 20.40
C ALA A 237 16.56 3.38 20.44
N HIS A 238 15.47 3.94 19.88
CA HIS A 238 15.17 5.38 19.95
C HIS A 238 15.14 5.92 21.39
N ARG A 239 14.48 5.20 22.31
CA ARG A 239 14.40 5.57 23.73
C ARG A 239 15.73 5.39 24.46
N GLU A 240 16.44 4.30 24.23
CA GLU A 240 17.72 3.98 24.88
C GLU A 240 18.84 4.96 24.50
N THR A 241 18.92 5.35 23.23
CA THR A 241 19.86 6.40 22.78
C THR A 241 19.36 7.82 23.11
N ASN A 242 18.14 7.96 23.62
CA ASN A 242 17.47 9.26 23.85
C ASN A 242 17.55 10.11 22.57
N ALA A 243 17.20 9.53 21.42
CA ALA A 243 17.28 10.21 20.14
C ALA A 243 16.08 11.14 19.93
N ASP A 244 16.29 12.23 19.17
CA ASP A 244 15.20 13.08 18.70
C ASP A 244 14.54 12.48 17.44
N ILE A 245 15.34 11.73 16.66
CA ILE A 245 14.94 10.95 15.48
C ILE A 245 15.76 9.66 15.44
N THR A 246 15.16 8.52 15.12
CA THR A 246 15.90 7.31 14.72
C THR A 246 15.47 6.88 13.31
N VAL A 247 16.44 6.63 12.43
CA VAL A 247 16.26 6.27 11.02
C VAL A 247 16.61 4.79 10.83
N ALA A 248 15.72 4.01 10.20
CA ALA A 248 16.05 2.65 9.83
C ALA A 248 17.00 2.64 8.62
N ALA A 249 18.14 1.97 8.80
CA ALA A 249 19.28 1.97 7.89
C ALA A 249 19.53 0.57 7.32
N LEU A 250 19.55 0.47 5.99
CA LEU A 250 19.78 -0.78 5.25
C LEU A 250 21.22 -0.82 4.70
N PRO A 251 22.03 -1.85 5.02
CA PRO A 251 23.33 -2.08 4.39
C PRO A 251 23.19 -2.38 2.90
N MET A 252 24.07 -1.82 2.07
CA MET A 252 24.06 -2.09 0.63
C MET A 252 25.42 -1.94 -0.06
N ASP A 253 25.50 -2.55 -1.24
CA ASP A 253 26.65 -2.54 -2.13
C ASP A 253 26.67 -1.31 -3.05
N GLU A 254 27.84 -0.99 -3.60
CA GLU A 254 28.09 0.21 -4.41
C GLU A 254 27.17 0.35 -5.64
N LYS A 255 26.63 -0.76 -6.17
CA LYS A 255 25.74 -0.73 -7.35
C LYS A 255 24.36 -0.17 -7.00
N ARG A 256 23.82 -0.52 -5.82
CA ARG A 256 22.50 -0.08 -5.35
C ARG A 256 22.56 1.28 -4.63
N ALA A 257 23.67 1.57 -3.94
CA ALA A 257 23.87 2.78 -3.14
C ALA A 257 23.46 4.10 -3.83
N THR A 258 23.77 4.27 -5.12
CA THR A 258 23.46 5.51 -5.88
C THR A 258 21.95 5.78 -6.09
N ALA A 259 21.07 4.83 -5.79
CA ALA A 259 19.62 4.97 -5.95
C ALA A 259 18.91 5.52 -4.69
N PHE A 260 19.61 5.62 -3.55
CA PHE A 260 19.01 5.94 -2.25
C PHE A 260 19.70 7.12 -1.54
N GLY A 261 19.08 7.62 -0.48
CA GLY A 261 19.70 8.56 0.45
C GLY A 261 20.65 7.82 1.40
N LEU A 262 21.94 8.06 1.25
CA LEU A 262 22.99 7.47 2.08
C LEU A 262 23.24 8.33 3.32
N MET A 263 23.68 7.68 4.40
CA MET A 263 24.07 8.35 5.64
C MET A 263 25.46 7.90 6.09
N LYS A 264 26.14 8.74 6.88
CA LYS A 264 27.33 8.34 7.64
C LYS A 264 27.06 8.49 9.12
N ILE A 265 27.73 7.65 9.89
CA ILE A 265 27.61 7.56 11.35
C ILE A 265 28.96 7.78 12.04
N ASP A 266 28.90 8.14 13.31
CA ASP A 266 30.02 8.03 14.27
C ASP A 266 30.04 6.64 14.96
N ASP A 267 30.97 6.46 15.89
CA ASP A 267 31.21 5.18 16.60
C ASP A 267 30.03 4.77 17.51
N GLU A 268 29.20 5.73 17.93
CA GLU A 268 27.93 5.50 18.63
C GLU A 268 26.74 5.20 17.70
N GLY A 269 26.93 5.24 16.37
CA GLY A 269 25.87 5.02 15.39
C GLY A 269 24.96 6.24 15.15
N ARG A 270 25.32 7.42 15.67
CA ARG A 270 24.58 8.66 15.41
C ARG A 270 24.92 9.16 14.01
N ILE A 271 23.91 9.63 13.28
CA ILE A 271 24.06 10.14 11.92
C ILE A 271 24.71 11.52 11.96
N ILE A 272 25.82 11.67 11.22
CA ILE A 272 26.65 12.90 11.17
C ILE A 272 26.63 13.58 9.79
N GLU A 273 26.33 12.85 8.72
CA GLU A 273 26.28 13.35 7.34
C GLU A 273 25.21 12.58 6.56
N PHE A 274 24.47 13.27 5.68
CA PHE A 274 23.47 12.66 4.81
C PHE A 274 23.67 13.13 3.37
N SER A 275 23.51 12.22 2.40
CA SER A 275 23.70 12.52 0.99
C SER A 275 22.65 11.81 0.14
N GLU A 276 21.82 12.58 -0.57
CA GLU A 276 20.74 12.06 -1.38
C GLU A 276 21.23 11.63 -2.77
N LYS A 277 21.20 10.32 -3.06
CA LYS A 277 21.59 9.70 -4.35
C LYS A 277 23.00 10.10 -4.86
N PRO A 278 24.05 9.99 -4.02
CA PRO A 278 25.41 10.44 -4.33
C PRO A 278 26.05 9.64 -5.47
N LYS A 279 26.98 10.28 -6.19
CA LYS A 279 27.67 9.70 -7.36
C LYS A 279 29.15 10.09 -7.40
N GLY A 280 29.95 9.33 -8.14
CA GLY A 280 31.38 9.62 -8.32
C GLY A 280 32.13 9.62 -6.98
N ASP A 281 32.93 10.66 -6.74
CA ASP A 281 33.71 10.77 -5.49
C ASP A 281 32.86 11.08 -4.26
N GLN A 282 31.68 11.70 -4.42
CA GLN A 282 30.71 11.86 -3.33
C GLN A 282 30.21 10.49 -2.82
N LEU A 283 29.99 9.53 -3.74
CA LEU A 283 29.66 8.16 -3.34
C LEU A 283 30.80 7.55 -2.52
N LYS A 284 32.07 7.69 -2.96
CA LYS A 284 33.22 7.16 -2.21
C LYS A 284 33.34 7.75 -0.81
N ALA A 285 33.04 9.04 -0.65
CA ALA A 285 33.06 9.75 0.63
C ALA A 285 31.95 9.31 1.61
N MET A 286 30.90 8.63 1.11
CA MET A 286 29.80 8.05 1.89
C MET A 286 30.03 6.60 2.33
N LYS A 287 31.23 6.05 2.15
CA LYS A 287 31.58 4.74 2.72
C LYS A 287 31.71 4.83 4.24
N VAL A 288 31.21 3.82 4.92
CA VAL A 288 31.27 3.64 6.38
C VAL A 288 31.78 2.24 6.73
N ASP A 289 32.25 2.08 7.95
CA ASP A 289 32.38 0.76 8.56
C ASP A 289 31.01 0.33 9.12
N THR A 290 30.38 -0.67 8.51
CA THR A 290 29.07 -1.18 8.96
C THR A 290 29.18 -2.18 10.11
N THR A 291 30.39 -2.59 10.53
CA THR A 291 30.57 -3.39 11.77
C THR A 291 30.21 -2.61 13.03
N ILE A 292 30.32 -1.27 12.99
CA ILE A 292 29.85 -0.35 14.05
C ILE A 292 28.38 -0.63 14.39
N LEU A 293 27.56 -0.89 13.37
CA LEU A 293 26.14 -1.21 13.50
C LEU A 293 25.84 -2.68 13.86
N GLY A 294 26.85 -3.54 13.92
CA GLY A 294 26.69 -4.97 14.24
C GLY A 294 26.67 -5.93 13.05
N LEU A 295 27.08 -5.50 11.84
CA LEU A 295 27.44 -6.44 10.76
C LEU A 295 28.75 -7.17 11.08
N ASP A 296 28.90 -8.37 10.50
CA ASP A 296 30.15 -9.11 10.50
C ASP A 296 31.17 -8.53 9.49
N ASP A 297 32.44 -8.85 9.72
CA ASP A 297 33.58 -8.41 8.91
C ASP A 297 33.48 -8.74 7.41
N GLU A 298 32.75 -9.79 7.01
CA GLU A 298 32.66 -10.19 5.61
C GLU A 298 31.58 -9.36 4.90
N ARG A 299 30.35 -9.37 5.46
CA ARG A 299 29.23 -8.58 4.94
C ARG A 299 29.49 -7.08 4.99
N ALA A 300 30.25 -6.59 5.97
CA ALA A 300 30.63 -5.17 6.04
C ALA A 300 31.54 -4.73 4.87
N LYS A 301 32.41 -5.62 4.38
CA LYS A 301 33.27 -5.35 3.22
C LYS A 301 32.49 -5.37 1.90
N GLU A 302 31.46 -6.22 1.79
CA GLU A 302 30.56 -6.26 0.63
C GLU A 302 29.55 -5.10 0.61
N MET A 303 29.12 -4.65 1.79
CA MET A 303 28.13 -3.58 1.99
C MET A 303 28.67 -2.41 2.83
N PRO A 304 29.64 -1.62 2.29
CA PRO A 304 30.26 -0.50 3.00
C PRO A 304 29.41 0.79 2.96
N PHE A 305 28.10 0.66 2.75
CA PHE A 305 27.15 1.77 2.67
C PHE A 305 25.89 1.46 3.48
N ILE A 306 25.29 2.50 4.05
CA ILE A 306 23.99 2.45 4.71
C ILE A 306 23.06 3.51 4.13
N ALA A 307 21.82 3.12 3.86
CA ALA A 307 20.81 3.99 3.25
C ALA A 307 19.52 4.05 4.05
N SER A 308 18.83 5.19 3.99
CA SER A 308 17.52 5.36 4.63
C SER A 308 16.46 4.51 3.95
N MET A 309 15.75 3.71 4.76
CA MET A 309 14.61 2.88 4.31
C MET A 309 13.29 3.66 4.18
N GLY A 310 13.30 4.98 4.41
CA GLY A 310 12.07 5.80 4.48
C GLY A 310 11.18 5.44 5.68
N ILE A 311 11.81 5.03 6.79
CA ILE A 311 11.18 4.54 8.02
C ILE A 311 11.86 5.24 9.20
N TYR A 312 11.07 5.93 10.02
CA TYR A 312 11.57 6.84 11.06
C TYR A 312 10.76 6.71 12.36
N VAL A 313 11.42 6.66 13.52
CA VAL A 313 10.82 7.02 14.81
C VAL A 313 11.21 8.47 15.11
N VAL A 314 10.24 9.31 15.47
CA VAL A 314 10.46 10.72 15.79
C VAL A 314 9.75 11.05 17.10
N SER A 315 10.45 11.63 18.07
CA SER A 315 9.83 12.02 19.34
C SER A 315 8.79 13.13 19.08
N LYS A 316 7.64 13.11 19.76
CA LYS A 316 6.51 14.03 19.50
C LYS A 316 6.93 15.50 19.46
N ASN A 317 7.75 15.93 20.42
CA ASN A 317 8.25 17.31 20.51
C ASN A 317 9.21 17.66 19.35
N ALA A 318 10.05 16.73 18.92
CA ALA A 318 10.96 16.92 17.78
C ALA A 318 10.18 17.09 16.47
N MET A 319 9.14 16.26 16.24
CA MET A 319 8.26 16.38 15.07
C MET A 319 7.58 17.75 15.00
N LEU A 320 7.02 18.22 16.12
CA LEU A 320 6.36 19.52 16.22
C LEU A 320 7.35 20.66 15.92
N GLN A 321 8.50 20.68 16.59
CA GLN A 321 9.54 21.68 16.37
C GLN A 321 10.05 21.67 14.93
N LEU A 322 10.32 20.50 14.33
CA LEU A 322 10.85 20.40 12.98
C LEU A 322 9.86 20.90 11.92
N LEU A 323 8.60 20.45 11.95
CA LEU A 323 7.63 20.77 10.91
C LEU A 323 6.93 22.13 11.09
N ARG A 324 6.90 22.69 12.31
CA ARG A 324 6.26 23.98 12.64
C ARG A 324 7.25 25.14 12.78
N GLU A 325 8.43 24.92 13.36
CA GLU A 325 9.38 26.01 13.70
C GLU A 325 10.62 26.04 12.80
N LYS A 326 11.32 24.90 12.65
CA LYS A 326 12.64 24.85 12.01
C LYS A 326 12.55 24.77 10.48
N PHE A 327 11.66 23.92 9.98
CA PHE A 327 11.51 23.62 8.56
C PHE A 327 10.02 23.71 8.11
N PRO A 328 9.33 24.85 8.34
CA PRO A 328 7.92 25.00 7.97
C PRO A 328 7.68 24.97 6.45
N GLY A 329 8.70 25.23 5.63
CA GLY A 329 8.64 25.16 4.18
C GLY A 329 9.10 23.83 3.55
N ALA A 330 9.54 22.85 4.35
CA ALA A 330 10.04 21.58 3.82
C ALA A 330 8.92 20.70 3.23
N ASN A 331 9.18 20.10 2.08
CA ASN A 331 8.27 19.20 1.38
C ASN A 331 8.61 17.73 1.62
N ASP A 332 9.87 17.33 1.81
CA ASP A 332 10.25 15.93 1.99
C ASP A 332 11.04 15.62 3.28
N PHE A 333 10.72 14.50 3.94
CA PHE A 333 11.46 14.04 5.10
C PHE A 333 12.90 13.66 4.76
N GLY A 334 13.11 12.80 3.76
CA GLY A 334 14.40 12.17 3.48
C GLY A 334 15.44 13.16 2.96
N SER A 335 15.05 14.04 2.03
CA SER A 335 16.00 14.98 1.42
C SER A 335 16.09 16.35 2.12
N GLU A 336 15.18 16.71 3.02
CA GLU A 336 15.15 18.04 3.63
C GLU A 336 15.05 18.01 5.16
N VAL A 337 14.05 17.33 5.76
CA VAL A 337 13.86 17.36 7.23
C VAL A 337 14.95 16.58 7.98
N ILE A 338 15.33 15.37 7.53
CA ILE A 338 16.35 14.55 8.18
C ILE A 338 17.75 15.19 8.09
N PRO A 339 18.22 15.67 6.91
CA PRO A 339 19.46 16.45 6.83
C PRO A 339 19.38 17.76 7.63
N GLY A 340 18.23 18.45 7.61
CA GLY A 340 17.99 19.66 8.39
C GLY A 340 18.15 19.43 9.90
N ALA A 341 17.51 18.39 10.45
CA ALA A 341 17.61 18.00 11.85
C ALA A 341 19.06 17.67 12.26
N THR A 342 19.77 16.94 11.40
CA THR A 342 21.20 16.61 11.57
C THR A 342 22.06 17.88 11.64
N ASN A 343 21.87 18.80 10.68
CA ASN A 343 22.63 20.05 10.58
C ASN A 343 22.39 21.03 11.75
N ILE A 344 21.21 21.01 12.39
CA ILE A 344 20.95 21.80 13.61
C ILE A 344 21.37 21.09 14.91
N GLY A 345 22.05 19.95 14.81
CA GLY A 345 22.69 19.27 15.94
C GLY A 345 21.77 18.37 16.77
N MET A 346 20.56 18.04 16.28
CA MET A 346 19.69 17.05 16.94
C MET A 346 20.33 15.66 16.96
N ARG A 347 19.88 14.79 17.87
CA ARG A 347 20.31 13.40 17.98
C ARG A 347 19.50 12.57 16.98
N VAL A 348 19.99 12.56 15.74
CA VAL A 348 19.52 11.70 14.66
C VAL A 348 20.34 10.42 14.70
N GLN A 349 19.71 9.27 15.00
CA GLN A 349 20.38 7.98 15.25
C GLN A 349 20.10 6.99 14.11
N ALA A 350 21.07 6.16 13.74
CA ALA A 350 20.82 5.02 12.85
C ALA A 350 20.38 3.77 13.64
N TYR A 351 19.41 3.03 13.12
CA TYR A 351 19.07 1.66 13.56
C TYR A 351 19.30 0.69 12.41
N LEU A 352 20.04 -0.38 12.65
CA LEU A 352 20.34 -1.39 11.63
C LEU A 352 19.13 -2.28 11.35
N TYR A 353 18.71 -2.36 10.09
CA TYR A 353 17.81 -3.42 9.64
C TYR A 353 18.57 -4.51 8.88
N ASP A 354 18.55 -5.74 9.41
CA ASP A 354 19.10 -6.92 8.75
C ASP A 354 17.98 -7.90 8.36
N GLY A 355 17.40 -7.68 7.17
CA GLY A 355 16.31 -8.48 6.64
C GLY A 355 15.98 -8.14 5.18
N TYR A 356 14.96 -8.81 4.62
CA TYR A 356 14.49 -8.51 3.26
C TYR A 356 13.77 -7.16 3.21
N TRP A 357 14.20 -6.29 2.29
CA TRP A 357 13.54 -5.01 1.98
C TRP A 357 13.69 -4.68 0.49
N GLU A 358 12.63 -4.18 -0.14
CA GLU A 358 12.60 -3.82 -1.57
C GLU A 358 11.68 -2.60 -1.84
N ASP A 359 12.14 -1.62 -2.63
CA ASP A 359 11.32 -0.50 -3.14
C ASP A 359 10.43 -0.98 -4.30
N ILE A 360 9.22 -1.43 -3.97
CA ILE A 360 8.22 -1.84 -4.97
C ILE A 360 7.38 -0.66 -5.49
N GLY A 361 7.93 0.56 -5.40
CA GLY A 361 7.39 1.78 -5.97
C GLY A 361 7.64 1.98 -7.47
N THR A 362 8.30 1.05 -8.17
CA THR A 362 8.42 1.02 -9.66
C THR A 362 7.77 -0.22 -10.25
N ILE A 363 7.33 -0.15 -11.51
CA ILE A 363 6.68 -1.28 -12.21
C ILE A 363 7.58 -2.53 -12.26
N GLU A 364 8.88 -2.38 -12.55
CA GLU A 364 9.81 -3.51 -12.64
C GLU A 364 10.11 -4.12 -11.26
N ALA A 365 10.42 -3.31 -10.25
CA ALA A 365 10.67 -3.82 -8.90
C ALA A 365 9.40 -4.48 -8.31
N PHE A 366 8.23 -3.87 -8.53
CA PHE A 366 6.94 -4.45 -8.17
C PHE A 366 6.68 -5.78 -8.86
N TYR A 367 6.93 -5.89 -10.16
CA TYR A 367 6.81 -7.14 -10.92
C TYR A 367 7.76 -8.22 -10.38
N ASN A 368 9.04 -7.90 -10.23
CA ASN A 368 10.08 -8.84 -9.78
C ASN A 368 9.83 -9.31 -8.35
N ALA A 369 9.46 -8.41 -7.43
CA ALA A 369 9.12 -8.76 -6.04
C ALA A 369 7.83 -9.59 -5.94
N ASN A 370 6.85 -9.38 -6.82
CA ASN A 370 5.68 -10.27 -6.88
C ASN A 370 6.06 -11.67 -7.38
N LEU A 371 6.83 -11.81 -8.46
CA LEU A 371 7.26 -13.15 -8.93
C LEU A 371 8.26 -13.82 -7.98
N GLY A 372 9.04 -13.06 -7.21
CA GLY A 372 9.99 -13.57 -6.22
C GLY A 372 9.36 -14.48 -5.14
N ILE A 373 8.05 -14.42 -4.93
CA ILE A 373 7.32 -15.34 -4.03
C ILE A 373 7.24 -16.78 -4.57
N THR A 374 7.57 -17.00 -5.85
CA THR A 374 7.59 -18.32 -6.51
C THR A 374 8.94 -19.04 -6.40
N LYS A 375 9.97 -18.31 -5.95
CA LYS A 375 11.37 -18.77 -5.91
C LYS A 375 11.56 -20.00 -5.03
N LYS A 376 12.44 -20.90 -5.48
CA LYS A 376 12.81 -22.14 -4.79
C LYS A 376 14.25 -22.05 -4.24
N PRO A 377 14.58 -22.74 -3.13
CA PRO A 377 13.68 -23.57 -2.30
C PRO A 377 12.78 -22.75 -1.37
N VAL A 378 13.08 -21.47 -1.18
CA VAL A 378 12.31 -20.51 -0.39
C VAL A 378 12.15 -19.18 -1.15
N PRO A 379 11.04 -18.45 -0.96
CA PRO A 379 10.89 -17.10 -1.50
C PRO A 379 11.75 -16.11 -0.72
N ASP A 380 12.20 -15.04 -1.37
CA ASP A 380 12.97 -13.98 -0.71
C ASP A 380 12.13 -13.20 0.32
N PHE A 381 10.81 -13.16 0.13
CA PHE A 381 9.84 -12.69 1.12
C PHE A 381 8.65 -13.65 1.24
N SER A 382 8.34 -14.05 2.48
CA SER A 382 7.13 -14.82 2.79
C SER A 382 6.08 -13.95 3.49
N PHE A 383 4.91 -13.81 2.84
CA PHE A 383 3.73 -13.16 3.43
C PHE A 383 3.21 -13.92 4.65
N TYR A 384 3.33 -15.25 4.66
CA TYR A 384 3.08 -16.08 5.83
C TYR A 384 4.29 -16.09 6.76
N ASP A 385 4.04 -15.84 8.04
CA ASP A 385 4.92 -16.20 9.14
C ASP A 385 4.05 -16.65 10.32
N ARG A 386 4.59 -17.44 11.25
CA ARG A 386 3.84 -17.97 12.39
C ARG A 386 3.62 -16.94 13.50
N SER A 387 4.55 -15.99 13.66
CA SER A 387 4.52 -14.99 14.74
C SER A 387 4.07 -13.62 14.23
N ALA A 388 4.51 -13.23 13.03
CA ALA A 388 4.21 -11.95 12.41
C ALA A 388 3.66 -12.13 10.97
N PRO A 389 2.50 -12.79 10.79
CA PRO A 389 1.88 -12.93 9.46
C PRO A 389 1.51 -11.56 8.88
N ILE A 390 1.53 -11.44 7.55
CA ILE A 390 0.84 -10.35 6.88
C ILE A 390 -0.66 -10.65 6.88
N TYR A 391 -1.46 -9.75 7.45
CA TYR A 391 -2.91 -9.82 7.45
C TYR A 391 -3.49 -9.26 6.14
N THR A 392 -4.75 -9.57 5.87
CA THR A 392 -5.53 -8.91 4.80
C THR A 392 -7.02 -9.12 5.06
N GLN A 393 -7.88 -8.60 4.19
CA GLN A 393 -9.32 -8.74 4.31
C GLN A 393 -9.75 -10.22 4.26
N PRO A 394 -10.48 -10.77 5.26
CA PRO A 394 -11.16 -12.06 5.12
C PRO A 394 -12.25 -11.96 4.03
N ARG A 395 -12.27 -12.91 3.09
CA ARG A 395 -13.17 -12.87 1.91
C ARG A 395 -14.12 -14.05 1.77
N TYR A 396 -13.89 -15.12 2.51
CA TYR A 396 -14.69 -16.37 2.47
C TYR A 396 -14.90 -16.91 1.05
N LEU A 397 -13.84 -16.82 0.22
CA LEU A 397 -13.86 -17.38 -1.13
C LEU A 397 -13.75 -18.91 -1.10
N PRO A 398 -14.30 -19.61 -2.10
CA PRO A 398 -14.13 -21.06 -2.22
C PRO A 398 -12.65 -21.42 -2.48
N PRO A 399 -12.25 -22.67 -2.23
CA PRO A 399 -10.99 -23.20 -2.73
C PRO A 399 -10.86 -23.01 -4.25
N SER A 400 -9.65 -22.74 -4.72
CA SER A 400 -9.37 -22.58 -6.16
C SER A 400 -9.61 -23.88 -6.91
N LYS A 401 -10.39 -23.81 -7.98
CA LYS A 401 -10.80 -24.97 -8.79
C LYS A 401 -9.99 -25.03 -10.08
N MET A 402 -9.27 -26.13 -10.25
CA MET A 402 -8.59 -26.50 -11.49
C MET A 402 -9.36 -27.61 -12.19
N LEU A 403 -9.33 -27.63 -13.53
CA LEU A 403 -9.85 -28.73 -14.35
C LEU A 403 -8.72 -29.65 -14.83
N ASP A 404 -7.69 -29.07 -15.45
CA ASP A 404 -6.56 -29.79 -16.05
C ASP A 404 -5.39 -28.82 -16.27
N ALA A 405 -4.74 -28.42 -15.17
CA ALA A 405 -3.76 -27.33 -15.16
C ALA A 405 -2.32 -27.84 -14.94
N ASP A 406 -1.46 -27.60 -15.92
CA ASP A 406 -0.01 -27.79 -15.80
C ASP A 406 0.59 -26.55 -15.13
N VAL A 407 0.88 -26.66 -13.82
CA VAL A 407 1.28 -25.54 -12.96
C VAL A 407 2.70 -25.76 -12.43
N THR A 408 3.63 -24.91 -12.86
CA THR A 408 5.05 -24.95 -12.48
C THR A 408 5.51 -23.59 -11.95
N ASP A 409 6.32 -23.61 -10.88
CA ASP A 409 6.96 -22.41 -10.30
C ASP A 409 5.98 -21.24 -10.09
N SER A 410 4.78 -21.53 -9.59
CA SER A 410 3.67 -20.56 -9.58
C SER A 410 2.87 -20.58 -8.29
N VAL A 411 2.32 -19.42 -7.90
CA VAL A 411 1.45 -19.24 -6.73
C VAL A 411 0.01 -18.96 -7.17
N ILE A 412 -0.94 -19.67 -6.56
CA ILE A 412 -2.37 -19.57 -6.87
C ILE A 412 -3.11 -18.97 -5.66
N GLY A 413 -3.82 -17.87 -5.88
CA GLY A 413 -4.59 -17.13 -4.88
C GLY A 413 -5.95 -17.76 -4.56
N GLU A 414 -6.79 -17.01 -3.85
CA GLU A 414 -8.12 -17.45 -3.41
C GLU A 414 -9.15 -17.58 -4.56
N GLY A 415 -9.86 -18.71 -4.63
CA GLY A 415 -11.05 -18.88 -5.47
C GLY A 415 -10.85 -18.70 -6.97
N CYS A 416 -9.68 -19.03 -7.51
CA CYS A 416 -9.42 -19.06 -8.95
C CYS A 416 -10.26 -20.15 -9.65
N VAL A 417 -10.61 -19.93 -10.92
CA VAL A 417 -11.32 -20.90 -11.76
C VAL A 417 -10.49 -21.13 -13.03
N ILE A 418 -9.84 -22.29 -13.07
CA ILE A 418 -8.77 -22.61 -14.02
C ILE A 418 -9.22 -23.82 -14.86
N LYS A 419 -9.18 -23.70 -16.20
CA LYS A 419 -9.63 -24.74 -17.14
C LYS A 419 -8.48 -25.68 -17.53
N ASN A 420 -8.37 -26.05 -18.80
CA ASN A 420 -7.18 -26.73 -19.31
C ASN A 420 -6.17 -25.70 -19.82
N CYS A 421 -5.01 -25.60 -19.17
CA CYS A 421 -4.04 -24.52 -19.43
C CYS A 421 -2.66 -24.83 -18.89
N LYS A 422 -1.66 -24.03 -19.30
CA LYS A 422 -0.31 -24.04 -18.74
C LYS A 422 -0.02 -22.75 -17.96
N ILE A 423 0.57 -22.87 -16.78
CA ILE A 423 0.95 -21.76 -15.91
C ILE A 423 2.38 -21.98 -15.42
N HIS A 424 3.30 -21.12 -15.85
CA HIS A 424 4.73 -21.19 -15.52
C HIS A 424 5.22 -19.86 -14.93
N HIS A 425 6.04 -19.93 -13.87
CA HIS A 425 6.71 -18.77 -13.26
C HIS A 425 5.76 -17.57 -13.02
N SER A 426 4.59 -17.82 -12.42
CA SER A 426 3.46 -16.88 -12.42
C SER A 426 2.73 -16.77 -11.08
N VAL A 427 2.11 -15.61 -10.86
CA VAL A 427 1.33 -15.32 -9.65
C VAL A 427 -0.12 -15.05 -10.05
N ILE A 428 -1.01 -15.96 -9.69
CA ILE A 428 -2.42 -15.98 -10.11
C ILE A 428 -3.29 -15.44 -8.98
N GLY A 429 -3.64 -14.16 -9.04
CA GLY A 429 -4.40 -13.47 -8.00
C GLY A 429 -5.85 -13.95 -7.83
N LEU A 430 -6.43 -13.59 -6.69
CA LEU A 430 -7.77 -14.04 -6.29
C LEU A 430 -8.85 -13.85 -7.36
N ARG A 431 -9.76 -14.82 -7.47
CA ARG A 431 -10.84 -14.91 -8.46
C ARG A 431 -10.41 -14.91 -9.94
N SER A 432 -9.14 -15.16 -10.26
CA SER A 432 -8.70 -15.27 -11.66
C SER A 432 -9.47 -16.38 -12.40
N CYS A 433 -10.07 -16.04 -13.54
CA CYS A 433 -10.65 -16.98 -14.49
C CYS A 433 -9.67 -17.22 -15.64
N ILE A 434 -9.31 -18.47 -15.92
CA ILE A 434 -8.38 -18.85 -16.99
C ILE A 434 -9.07 -19.92 -17.86
N SER A 435 -9.31 -19.59 -19.13
CA SER A 435 -10.09 -20.41 -20.07
C SER A 435 -9.25 -21.50 -20.75
N GLU A 436 -9.90 -22.31 -21.58
CA GLU A 436 -9.31 -23.44 -22.28
C GLU A 436 -8.14 -23.06 -23.21
N GLY A 437 -7.08 -23.88 -23.26
CA GLY A 437 -5.93 -23.68 -24.16
C GLY A 437 -4.98 -22.54 -23.78
N ALA A 438 -5.23 -21.81 -22.69
CA ALA A 438 -4.41 -20.68 -22.29
C ALA A 438 -2.98 -21.08 -21.86
N ILE A 439 -2.01 -20.21 -22.16
CA ILE A 439 -0.61 -20.35 -21.74
C ILE A 439 -0.23 -19.07 -21.01
N ILE A 440 0.21 -19.20 -19.75
CA ILE A 440 0.62 -18.10 -18.90
C ILE A 440 2.07 -18.34 -18.45
N GLU A 441 2.94 -17.39 -18.73
CA GLU A 441 4.38 -17.47 -18.45
C GLU A 441 4.84 -16.14 -17.85
N ASP A 442 5.71 -16.16 -16.83
CA ASP A 442 6.36 -14.96 -16.29
C ASP A 442 5.37 -13.84 -15.89
N THR A 443 4.14 -14.15 -15.45
CA THR A 443 3.04 -13.19 -15.40
C THR A 443 2.39 -13.08 -14.02
N LEU A 444 2.15 -11.84 -13.58
CA LEU A 444 1.30 -11.53 -12.42
C LEU A 444 -0.12 -11.20 -12.90
N LEU A 445 -1.07 -12.08 -12.63
CA LEU A 445 -2.49 -11.78 -12.77
C LEU A 445 -2.99 -11.21 -11.44
N MET A 446 -3.54 -9.99 -11.43
CA MET A 446 -4.17 -9.44 -10.23
C MET A 446 -5.56 -10.05 -9.95
N GLY A 447 -6.14 -10.76 -10.92
CA GLY A 447 -7.43 -11.44 -10.80
C GLY A 447 -8.63 -10.49 -10.81
N ALA A 448 -9.66 -10.78 -10.01
CA ALA A 448 -10.92 -10.05 -10.05
C ALA A 448 -11.48 -9.68 -8.66
N ASP A 449 -12.33 -8.65 -8.62
CA ASP A 449 -12.99 -8.17 -7.40
C ASP A 449 -14.33 -8.88 -7.15
N TYR A 450 -14.91 -9.49 -8.20
CA TYR A 450 -16.15 -10.25 -8.20
C TYR A 450 -16.08 -11.38 -9.26
N TYR A 451 -17.06 -12.28 -9.26
CA TYR A 451 -17.26 -13.26 -10.32
C TYR A 451 -18.40 -12.83 -11.25
N GLU A 452 -18.31 -13.17 -12.54
CA GLU A 452 -19.43 -13.09 -13.47
C GLU A 452 -20.21 -14.41 -13.49
N THR A 453 -21.54 -14.36 -13.45
CA THR A 453 -22.38 -15.55 -13.52
C THR A 453 -22.45 -16.09 -14.95
N GLU A 454 -22.93 -17.33 -15.09
CA GLU A 454 -23.22 -17.90 -16.42
C GLU A 454 -24.36 -17.17 -17.16
N VAL A 455 -25.10 -16.27 -16.51
CA VAL A 455 -26.06 -15.38 -17.18
C VAL A 455 -25.35 -14.15 -17.73
N ASP A 456 -24.46 -13.54 -16.95
CA ASP A 456 -23.65 -12.39 -17.36
C ASP A 456 -22.77 -12.73 -18.56
N LYS A 457 -22.08 -13.87 -18.52
CA LYS A 457 -21.22 -14.36 -19.61
C LYS A 457 -22.00 -14.56 -20.91
N ARG A 458 -23.22 -15.14 -20.84
CA ARG A 458 -24.11 -15.29 -22.00
C ARG A 458 -24.62 -13.93 -22.51
N SER A 459 -24.93 -13.00 -21.61
CA SER A 459 -25.33 -11.62 -21.96
C SER A 459 -24.19 -10.83 -22.62
N LEU A 460 -22.93 -11.06 -22.21
CA LEU A 460 -21.75 -10.45 -22.82
C LEU A 460 -21.47 -11.03 -24.21
N ALA A 461 -21.47 -12.36 -24.34
CA ALA A 461 -21.30 -13.04 -25.62
C ALA A 461 -22.37 -12.62 -26.65
N ALA A 462 -23.64 -12.53 -26.23
CA ALA A 462 -24.74 -12.03 -27.07
C ALA A 462 -24.61 -10.56 -27.50
N ARG A 463 -23.71 -9.79 -26.85
CA ARG A 463 -23.36 -8.40 -27.20
C ARG A 463 -21.98 -8.28 -27.85
N GLY A 464 -21.35 -9.39 -28.25
CA GLY A 464 -19.99 -9.40 -28.82
C GLY A 464 -18.89 -8.96 -27.85
N SER A 465 -19.14 -9.06 -26.53
CA SER A 465 -18.25 -8.61 -25.47
C SER A 465 -17.63 -9.78 -24.71
N VAL A 466 -16.44 -9.55 -24.15
CA VAL A 466 -15.58 -10.57 -23.54
C VAL A 466 -15.85 -10.67 -22.01
N PRO A 467 -15.90 -11.87 -21.41
CA PRO A 467 -15.97 -12.03 -19.95
C PRO A 467 -14.67 -11.61 -19.23
N ILE A 468 -14.72 -11.50 -17.90
CA ILE A 468 -13.53 -11.26 -17.07
C ILE A 468 -12.62 -12.49 -17.04
N GLY A 469 -11.31 -12.27 -17.22
CA GLY A 469 -10.29 -13.31 -17.16
C GLY A 469 -9.44 -13.42 -18.43
N ILE A 470 -8.77 -14.56 -18.57
CA ILE A 470 -8.01 -14.94 -19.75
C ILE A 470 -8.89 -15.79 -20.67
N GLY A 471 -9.15 -15.31 -21.89
CA GLY A 471 -9.87 -16.04 -22.94
C GLY A 471 -9.09 -17.24 -23.48
N LYS A 472 -9.73 -18.00 -24.37
CA LYS A 472 -9.22 -19.27 -24.87
C LYS A 472 -8.00 -19.11 -25.76
N ASP A 473 -7.13 -20.12 -25.81
CA ASP A 473 -5.97 -20.20 -26.71
C ASP A 473 -5.03 -18.97 -26.65
N SER A 474 -5.11 -18.22 -25.55
CA SER A 474 -4.40 -16.96 -25.35
C SER A 474 -3.05 -17.20 -24.68
N HIS A 475 -2.01 -16.57 -25.21
CA HIS A 475 -0.64 -16.67 -24.70
C HIS A 475 -0.27 -15.36 -24.01
N ILE A 476 -0.12 -15.42 -22.69
CA ILE A 476 0.23 -14.30 -21.83
C ILE A 476 1.64 -14.54 -21.29
N LYS A 477 2.63 -13.89 -21.91
CA LYS A 477 4.02 -13.89 -21.44
C LYS A 477 4.38 -12.54 -20.86
N ARG A 478 4.98 -12.55 -19.68
CA ARG A 478 5.71 -11.42 -19.11
C ARG A 478 4.88 -10.13 -18.94
N ALA A 479 3.79 -10.24 -18.20
CA ALA A 479 2.82 -9.17 -18.04
C ALA A 479 2.34 -8.96 -16.58
N ILE A 480 1.72 -7.81 -16.35
CA ILE A 480 0.74 -7.62 -15.27
C ILE A 480 -0.65 -7.50 -15.88
N ILE A 481 -1.56 -8.40 -15.51
CA ILE A 481 -2.96 -8.31 -15.91
C ILE A 481 -3.75 -7.71 -14.75
N ASP A 482 -4.18 -6.46 -14.89
CA ASP A 482 -4.82 -5.70 -13.81
C ASP A 482 -6.26 -6.20 -13.51
N LYS A 483 -6.79 -5.77 -12.37
CA LYS A 483 -8.09 -6.14 -11.83
C LYS A 483 -9.23 -6.05 -12.85
N ASN A 484 -9.94 -7.16 -13.01
CA ASN A 484 -11.15 -7.29 -13.84
C ASN A 484 -10.90 -7.07 -15.35
N ALA A 485 -9.66 -7.26 -15.83
CA ALA A 485 -9.36 -7.26 -17.26
C ALA A 485 -10.17 -8.34 -18.02
N ARG A 486 -10.49 -8.05 -19.28
CA ARG A 486 -11.26 -8.92 -20.18
C ARG A 486 -10.39 -9.23 -21.39
N ILE A 487 -9.69 -10.36 -21.36
CA ILE A 487 -8.80 -10.79 -22.46
C ILE A 487 -9.57 -11.74 -23.36
N GLY A 488 -9.75 -11.38 -24.63
CA GLY A 488 -10.46 -12.20 -25.61
C GLY A 488 -9.75 -13.50 -25.94
N ASP A 489 -10.45 -14.35 -26.69
CA ASP A 489 -9.89 -15.58 -27.22
C ASP A 489 -8.81 -15.26 -28.29
N ASN A 490 -7.77 -16.11 -28.35
CA ASN A 490 -6.62 -16.04 -29.26
C ASN A 490 -5.73 -14.78 -29.10
N VAL A 491 -5.80 -14.09 -27.94
CA VAL A 491 -4.97 -12.91 -27.66
C VAL A 491 -3.54 -13.34 -27.33
N LYS A 492 -2.55 -12.66 -27.93
CA LYS A 492 -1.12 -12.91 -27.69
C LYS A 492 -0.43 -11.67 -27.13
N ILE A 493 0.00 -11.79 -25.88
CA ILE A 493 0.78 -10.82 -25.11
C ILE A 493 2.20 -11.40 -25.02
N ILE A 494 3.06 -11.05 -25.98
CA ILE A 494 4.40 -11.65 -26.13
C ILE A 494 5.49 -10.67 -26.61
N ASN A 495 5.16 -9.38 -26.82
CA ASN A 495 6.07 -8.28 -27.24
C ASN A 495 7.16 -8.68 -28.28
N MET A 496 6.78 -9.31 -29.40
CA MET A 496 7.72 -9.85 -30.40
C MET A 496 8.75 -8.82 -30.91
N ASP A 497 8.34 -7.56 -31.01
CA ASP A 497 9.19 -6.45 -31.50
C ASP A 497 10.21 -5.94 -30.48
N ASN A 498 10.19 -6.44 -29.23
CA ASN A 498 11.08 -5.96 -28.17
C ASN A 498 10.96 -4.44 -27.97
N VAL A 499 9.72 -3.92 -28.01
CA VAL A 499 9.42 -2.50 -27.75
C VAL A 499 9.75 -2.20 -26.29
N GLN A 500 10.53 -1.15 -26.05
CA GLN A 500 11.08 -0.81 -24.73
C GLN A 500 10.22 0.19 -23.94
N GLU A 501 9.67 1.20 -24.62
CA GLU A 501 8.65 2.09 -24.06
C GLU A 501 7.55 2.33 -25.09
N ALA A 502 6.32 2.45 -24.60
CA ALA A 502 5.16 2.87 -25.36
C ALA A 502 4.13 3.43 -24.36
N ALA A 503 3.26 4.33 -24.84
CA ALA A 503 2.06 4.76 -24.12
C ALA A 503 0.88 4.64 -25.09
N ARG A 504 -0.04 3.69 -24.85
CA ARG A 504 -1.27 3.54 -25.66
C ARG A 504 -2.51 3.57 -24.76
N GLU A 505 -3.10 4.75 -24.63
CA GLU A 505 -4.30 4.99 -23.81
C GLU A 505 -5.61 4.56 -24.53
N THR A 506 -5.64 4.64 -25.86
CA THR A 506 -6.86 4.55 -26.71
C THR A 506 -7.50 3.17 -26.77
N ASP A 507 -6.70 2.11 -26.71
CA ASP A 507 -7.12 0.73 -27.02
C ASP A 507 -7.69 -0.01 -25.80
N GLY A 508 -7.71 0.62 -24.62
CA GLY A 508 -7.87 -0.08 -23.33
C GLY A 508 -6.69 -1.00 -22.96
N LYS A 509 -5.66 -1.07 -23.82
CA LYS A 509 -4.42 -1.83 -23.64
C LYS A 509 -3.34 -0.89 -23.10
N PHE A 510 -3.21 -0.77 -21.78
CA PHE A 510 -2.21 0.13 -21.19
C PHE A 510 -0.77 -0.41 -21.30
N LEU A 511 -0.29 -0.47 -22.54
CA LEU A 511 1.13 -0.44 -22.87
C LEU A 511 1.76 0.74 -22.12
N LYS A 512 2.45 0.41 -21.03
CA LYS A 512 3.62 1.08 -20.48
C LYS A 512 4.67 0.00 -20.29
N ILE A 513 5.43 -0.24 -21.35
CA ILE A 513 6.68 -0.99 -21.25
C ILE A 513 7.71 -0.02 -20.66
N THR A 514 8.72 -0.51 -19.94
CA THR A 514 9.77 0.32 -19.36
C THR A 514 11.10 -0.42 -19.44
N ALA A 515 12.15 0.32 -19.85
CA ALA A 515 13.49 -0.20 -20.00
C ALA A 515 14.43 0.43 -18.97
N LEU A 516 15.17 -0.39 -18.22
CA LEU A 516 16.33 0.10 -17.49
C LEU A 516 17.55 0.21 -18.42
N ASN A 517 17.94 1.44 -18.74
CA ASN A 517 19.34 1.75 -19.05
C ASN A 517 20.17 1.53 -17.77
N GLY A 518 21.23 0.71 -17.82
CA GLY A 518 22.04 0.48 -16.62
C GLY A 518 23.32 -0.32 -16.83
N LYS A 519 23.20 -1.65 -17.04
CA LYS A 519 24.29 -2.57 -17.41
C LYS A 519 23.72 -3.95 -17.76
N VAL A 520 24.47 -4.71 -18.56
CA VAL A 520 24.05 -6.03 -19.07
C VAL A 520 24.12 -7.10 -17.99
N LEU A 521 22.98 -7.73 -17.68
CA LEU A 521 22.82 -9.18 -17.51
C LEU A 521 21.32 -9.51 -17.34
N GLY A 522 20.71 -10.10 -18.38
CA GLY A 522 19.29 -10.50 -18.38
C GLY A 522 18.39 -9.53 -19.16
N ASN A 523 17.69 -10.04 -20.18
CA ASN A 523 16.75 -9.25 -20.98
C ASN A 523 15.46 -9.01 -20.18
N GLN A 524 15.11 -7.75 -19.89
CA GLN A 524 13.90 -7.36 -19.16
C GLN A 524 12.85 -6.78 -20.12
N TRP A 525 11.57 -7.13 -19.91
CA TRP A 525 10.40 -6.78 -20.74
C TRP A 525 9.13 -6.74 -19.87
N PHE A 526 8.04 -6.16 -20.37
CA PHE A 526 6.79 -6.01 -19.63
C PHE A 526 5.58 -5.71 -20.53
N LEU A 527 4.36 -6.06 -20.11
CA LEU A 527 3.10 -5.47 -20.59
C LEU A 527 2.07 -5.33 -19.45
N GLU A 528 1.30 -4.24 -19.41
CA GLU A 528 0.06 -4.16 -18.62
C GLU A 528 -1.17 -4.00 -19.51
N ILE A 529 -2.32 -4.57 -19.11
CA ILE A 529 -3.62 -4.18 -19.67
C ILE A 529 -4.66 -3.97 -18.55
N SER A 530 -5.49 -2.94 -18.73
CA SER A 530 -6.55 -2.53 -17.80
C SER A 530 -7.83 -2.14 -18.57
N GLY A 531 -8.31 -3.08 -19.40
CA GLY A 531 -9.45 -2.85 -20.30
C GLY A 531 -10.01 -4.14 -20.93
N ASN A 532 -10.70 -3.96 -22.06
CA ASN A 532 -11.33 -5.02 -22.86
C ASN A 532 -10.54 -5.25 -24.14
N VAL A 533 -9.97 -6.43 -24.31
CA VAL A 533 -9.12 -6.79 -25.46
C VAL A 533 -9.88 -7.76 -26.35
N GLY A 534 -10.47 -7.25 -27.44
CA GLY A 534 -11.10 -8.08 -28.46
C GLY A 534 -10.11 -8.98 -29.21
N SER A 535 -10.65 -9.86 -30.07
CA SER A 535 -9.93 -10.85 -30.88
C SER A 535 -9.10 -10.22 -32.03
N SER A 536 -8.16 -9.35 -31.66
CA SER A 536 -7.19 -8.72 -32.57
C SER A 536 -5.79 -9.17 -32.23
N VAL A 537 -5.18 -9.96 -33.11
CA VAL A 537 -3.77 -10.35 -32.98
C VAL A 537 -2.91 -9.09 -33.05
N VAL A 538 -2.11 -8.83 -32.01
CA VAL A 538 -1.08 -7.78 -32.03
C VAL A 538 0.12 -8.30 -32.83
N LYS A 539 -0.08 -8.45 -34.14
CA LYS A 539 0.97 -8.60 -35.14
C LYS A 539 1.48 -7.21 -35.50
N ASN A 540 2.63 -6.84 -34.98
CA ASN A 540 3.40 -5.80 -35.61
C ASN A 540 4.03 -6.41 -36.88
N HIS A 541 3.79 -5.78 -38.03
CA HIS A 541 4.53 -6.04 -39.26
C HIS A 541 5.26 -4.75 -39.64
N GLY A 542 6.58 -4.77 -39.52
CA GLY A 542 7.42 -3.68 -39.97
C GLY A 542 7.57 -3.67 -41.49
N THR A 543 7.39 -2.49 -42.08
CA THR A 543 7.85 -2.08 -43.42
C THR A 543 7.02 -2.51 -44.64
N ILE A 544 7.08 -1.65 -45.67
CA ILE A 544 6.53 -1.80 -47.04
C ILE A 544 5.00 -1.76 -47.17
N PHE A 545 4.44 -0.54 -47.10
CA PHE A 545 3.39 -0.13 -48.06
C PHE A 545 3.48 1.35 -48.46
N MET A 546 4.65 1.76 -48.97
CA MET A 546 4.89 3.12 -49.52
C MET A 546 4.22 3.30 -50.89
N ALA A 547 2.91 3.05 -50.99
CA ALA A 547 2.19 3.09 -52.27
C ALA A 547 0.65 3.22 -52.17
N PHE A 548 0.07 4.02 -51.26
CA PHE A 548 -1.35 4.46 -51.43
C PHE A 548 -1.75 5.77 -50.69
N CYS A 549 -0.85 6.75 -50.57
CA CYS A 549 -1.10 8.00 -49.83
C CYS A 549 -0.95 9.28 -50.67
N MET A 550 -1.18 9.21 -51.99
CA MET A 550 -0.96 10.35 -52.91
C MET A 550 -2.13 10.63 -53.88
N VAL A 551 -3.35 10.14 -53.60
CA VAL A 551 -4.53 10.36 -54.46
C VAL A 551 -5.82 10.70 -53.68
N VAL A 552 -5.76 11.66 -52.75
CA VAL A 552 -6.95 12.48 -52.34
C VAL A 552 -6.55 13.92 -51.97
N ALA A 553 -5.60 14.53 -52.70
CA ALA A 553 -5.09 15.88 -52.39
C ALA A 553 -4.65 16.70 -53.62
N SER A 554 -5.14 16.38 -54.82
CA SER A 554 -4.73 17.06 -56.08
C SER A 554 -5.79 16.92 -57.18
N LEU A 555 -7.02 17.40 -56.96
CA LEU A 555 -8.08 17.38 -57.98
C LEU A 555 -9.18 18.44 -57.75
N SER A 556 -8.81 19.72 -57.69
CA SER A 556 -9.74 20.88 -57.73
C SER A 556 -9.01 22.19 -58.02
N ILE A 557 -8.49 22.35 -59.25
CA ILE A 557 -8.09 23.63 -59.89
C ILE A 557 -7.82 23.34 -61.39
N ILE A 558 -8.05 24.33 -62.26
CA ILE A 558 -8.06 24.23 -63.74
C ILE A 558 -9.22 23.38 -64.32
N ALA A 559 -10.41 23.98 -64.27
CA ALA A 559 -11.36 23.94 -65.39
C ALA A 559 -12.00 25.34 -65.48
N MET A 560 -11.68 26.10 -66.53
CA MET A 560 -12.12 27.48 -66.75
C MET A 560 -12.29 27.70 -68.26
N ILE A 561 -13.17 28.63 -68.67
CA ILE A 561 -13.65 28.86 -70.07
C ILE A 561 -14.67 27.75 -70.44
N VAL A 562 -15.94 27.99 -70.81
CA VAL A 562 -16.62 29.11 -71.52
C VAL A 562 -17.90 29.58 -70.76
N PHE A 563 -18.53 30.69 -71.22
CA PHE A 563 -19.74 31.38 -70.73
C PHE A 563 -19.57 32.17 -69.40
N VAL A 564 -19.58 33.52 -69.31
CA VAL A 564 -20.12 34.70 -70.06
C VAL A 564 -21.47 35.23 -69.52
N CYS A 565 -21.50 36.55 -69.24
CA CYS A 565 -22.56 37.40 -68.67
C CYS A 565 -22.91 37.17 -67.18
N GLY A 566 -22.98 38.19 -66.31
CA GLY A 566 -22.58 39.61 -66.47
C GLY A 566 -23.12 40.55 -65.36
N LYS A 567 -22.59 41.79 -65.32
CA LYS A 567 -23.00 43.00 -64.53
C LYS A 567 -22.65 43.10 -63.02
N ASP A 568 -21.52 43.77 -62.77
CA ASP A 568 -21.38 45.15 -62.23
C ASP A 568 -21.78 45.57 -60.79
N PRO A 569 -21.15 46.65 -60.24
CA PRO A 569 -20.99 46.83 -58.77
C PRO A 569 -21.29 48.24 -58.21
N ASP A 570 -21.20 48.39 -56.87
CA ASP A 570 -20.96 49.64 -56.09
C ASP A 570 -20.94 49.27 -54.57
N LYS A 571 -20.33 49.98 -53.60
CA LYS A 571 -19.43 51.17 -53.61
C LYS A 571 -18.57 51.24 -52.31
N SER A 572 -17.81 52.33 -52.18
CA SER A 572 -16.94 52.77 -51.06
C SER A 572 -17.72 53.17 -49.77
N GLU A 573 -17.17 53.62 -48.63
CA GLU A 573 -15.83 54.19 -48.33
C GLU A 573 -15.40 54.18 -46.82
N LYS A 574 -14.13 54.53 -46.60
CA LYS A 574 -13.31 54.86 -45.41
C LYS A 574 -13.97 55.50 -44.15
N ARG A 575 -13.20 55.42 -43.03
CA ARG A 575 -13.01 56.44 -41.93
C ARG A 575 -14.17 56.64 -40.93
N ASN A 576 -13.96 57.12 -39.69
CA ASN A 576 -12.79 57.17 -38.78
C ASN A 576 -13.30 57.41 -37.32
N ASP A 577 -12.38 57.44 -36.34
CA ASP A 577 -12.43 58.21 -35.06
C ASP A 577 -13.73 58.17 -34.20
N SER A 578 -13.82 57.47 -33.04
CA SER A 578 -13.13 57.62 -31.73
C SER A 578 -13.90 58.50 -30.71
N VAL A 579 -13.52 58.42 -29.40
CA VAL A 579 -13.92 59.34 -28.28
C VAL A 579 -15.38 59.20 -27.78
N GLU A 580 -15.74 59.22 -26.49
CA GLU A 580 -15.03 59.03 -25.19
C GLU A 580 -16.03 58.75 -24.01
N TYR A 581 -15.53 58.06 -22.96
CA TYR A 581 -15.79 58.22 -21.50
C TYR A 581 -17.18 58.16 -20.77
N TYR A 582 -17.03 57.97 -19.45
CA TYR A 582 -17.93 58.06 -18.27
C TYR A 582 -19.15 57.10 -18.20
N ARG A 583 -19.36 56.17 -17.24
CA ARG A 583 -18.85 55.82 -15.87
C ARG A 583 -19.92 56.07 -14.78
N ASN A 584 -20.21 55.02 -14.00
CA ASN A 584 -21.14 54.94 -12.85
C ASN A 584 -22.64 55.11 -13.19
N GLY A 585 -23.57 54.51 -12.43
CA GLY A 585 -23.38 53.47 -11.40
C GLY A 585 -24.54 53.37 -10.39
N GLY A 586 -25.30 52.27 -10.44
CA GLY A 586 -26.39 51.96 -9.49
C GLY A 586 -27.72 52.70 -9.74
N ALA A 587 -28.84 52.31 -9.13
CA ALA A 587 -29.16 51.08 -8.39
C ALA A 587 -30.70 50.95 -8.14
N VAL A 588 -31.13 49.80 -7.59
CA VAL A 588 -32.41 49.52 -6.89
C VAL A 588 -33.70 49.35 -7.72
N GLY A 589 -34.39 48.22 -7.48
CA GLY A 589 -35.85 48.02 -7.71
C GLY A 589 -36.28 47.62 -9.14
N GLY A 590 -37.32 46.82 -9.34
CA GLY A 590 -38.21 46.12 -8.39
C GLY A 590 -39.42 45.46 -9.11
N CYS A 591 -40.16 44.59 -8.42
CA CYS A 591 -41.31 43.79 -8.90
C CYS A 591 -40.93 42.70 -9.96
N VAL A 592 -41.35 41.42 -9.91
CA VAL A 592 -42.57 40.72 -9.44
C VAL A 592 -43.75 40.86 -10.43
N GLY A 593 -44.14 39.77 -11.10
CA GLY A 593 -45.25 39.75 -12.07
C GLY A 593 -45.53 38.36 -12.68
N CYS A 594 -46.46 37.63 -12.09
CA CYS A 594 -46.97 36.28 -12.40
C CYS A 594 -47.24 35.89 -13.87
N GLY A 595 -47.23 34.57 -14.15
CA GLY A 595 -48.30 33.93 -14.95
C GLY A 595 -47.90 32.82 -15.94
N GLY A 596 -48.81 31.85 -16.15
CA GLY A 596 -48.79 30.92 -17.29
C GLY A 596 -48.56 29.43 -16.95
N CYS A 597 -49.64 28.67 -16.76
CA CYS A 597 -49.58 27.21 -16.62
C CYS A 597 -50.13 26.52 -17.88
N GLY A 598 -49.47 25.46 -18.37
CA GLY A 598 -49.92 24.66 -19.51
C GLY A 598 -49.52 23.19 -19.35
N ARG A 599 -50.50 22.29 -19.35
CA ARG A 599 -50.29 20.83 -19.21
C ARG A 599 -50.45 20.14 -20.56
N GLY A 600 -49.68 19.06 -20.76
CA GLY A 600 -49.94 18.06 -21.81
C GLY A 600 -49.05 16.85 -21.64
N ARG A 601 -49.63 15.67 -21.39
CA ARG A 601 -48.98 14.37 -21.52
C ARG A 601 -49.72 13.55 -22.56
N CYS A 602 -48.99 12.73 -23.30
CA CYS A 602 -49.33 11.33 -23.53
C CYS A 602 -48.14 10.53 -22.96
#